data_AF-A0A5F0LXR1-F1
#
_entry.id   AF-A0A5F0LXR1-F1
#
_cell.length_a   1.000
_cell.length_b   1.000
_cell.length_c   1.000
_cell.angle_alpha   90.00
_cell.angle_beta   90.00
_cell.angle_gamma   90.00
#
_symmetry.space_group_name_H-M   'P 1'
#
loop_
_entity.id
_entity.type
_entity.pdbx_description
1 polymer ?
#
loop_
_entity_poly.entity_id
_entity_poly.type
_entity_poly.pdbx_seq_one_letter_code
_entity_poly.pdbx_strand_id
1 'polypeptide(L)'
;MTTRKLPAELKPKRRLANPFKGYQDKGMSEREEVIIRYLASLKKTRAKFEYVTDLAKAVAEQIQMVERKPCSFTTLLRNSRYKAQLLNFMAMRAGTNAVQVSEPAALALIHTVELELSNVKRDNERLRTYIADLEAQVAPSPVLTASPTLASDNAAELSRLSNDKAMACKALWLTLEHFKELIRIDLDRGCIVDLATLRGNNVIVEPEIAKAFLDWLRVNDRVGI
;
A
#
# COMPACT_ATOMS: atom_id res chain seq x y z
N MET A 1 29.06 3.01 -45.57
CA MET A 1 27.68 3.53 -45.45
C MET A 1 26.74 2.36 -45.20
N THR A 2 26.27 2.20 -43.97
CA THR A 2 25.36 1.11 -43.58
C THR A 2 24.35 1.66 -42.58
N THR A 3 23.15 1.99 -43.05
CA THR A 3 22.03 2.46 -42.25
C THR A 3 21.36 1.29 -41.55
N ARG A 4 21.47 1.27 -40.21
CA ARG A 4 20.85 0.28 -39.32
C ARG A 4 19.37 0.62 -39.14
N LYS A 5 18.46 -0.21 -39.67
CA LYS A 5 17.00 -0.11 -39.42
C LYS A 5 16.70 -0.38 -37.95
N LEU A 6 16.02 0.55 -37.29
CA LEU A 6 15.43 0.39 -35.95
C LEU A 6 14.16 -0.50 -36.02
N PRO A 7 13.89 -1.32 -35.00
CA PRO A 7 12.72 -2.20 -34.98
C PRO A 7 11.44 -1.42 -34.67
N ALA A 8 10.36 -1.82 -35.34
CA ALA A 8 9.03 -1.22 -35.22
C ALA A 8 8.47 -1.35 -33.79
N GLU A 9 8.07 -0.21 -33.23
CA GLU A 9 7.35 -0.13 -31.95
C GLU A 9 6.01 -0.88 -32.04
N LEU A 10 5.87 -1.94 -31.24
CA LEU A 10 4.61 -2.61 -30.99
C LEU A 10 3.71 -1.70 -30.13
N LYS A 11 2.84 -0.94 -30.79
CA LYS A 11 1.80 -0.15 -30.11
C LYS A 11 0.89 -1.08 -29.30
N PRO A 12 0.67 -0.82 -28.00
CA PRO A 12 -0.23 -1.64 -27.19
C PRO A 12 -1.66 -1.49 -27.71
N LYS A 13 -2.24 -2.62 -28.17
CA LYS A 13 -3.67 -2.70 -28.51
C LYS A 13 -4.48 -2.33 -27.27
N ARG A 14 -5.00 -1.09 -27.21
CA ARG A 14 -5.99 -0.66 -26.22
C ARG A 14 -7.21 -1.58 -26.36
N ARG A 15 -7.36 -2.53 -25.45
CA ARG A 15 -8.58 -3.33 -25.34
C ARG A 15 -9.70 -2.37 -24.96
N LEU A 16 -10.68 -2.22 -25.85
CA LEU A 16 -11.89 -1.44 -25.58
C LEU A 16 -12.54 -2.01 -24.30
N ALA A 17 -12.85 -1.12 -23.36
CA ALA A 17 -13.47 -1.51 -22.10
C ALA A 17 -14.82 -2.19 -22.39
N ASN A 18 -15.06 -3.36 -21.78
CA ASN A 18 -16.30 -4.11 -21.98
C ASN A 18 -17.49 -3.28 -21.47
N PRO A 19 -18.44 -2.87 -22.33
CA PRO A 19 -19.58 -2.05 -21.94
C PRO A 19 -20.54 -2.77 -20.98
N PHE A 20 -20.50 -4.11 -20.93
CA PHE A 20 -21.33 -4.93 -20.04
C PHE A 20 -20.63 -5.28 -18.72
N LYS A 21 -19.44 -4.75 -18.47
CA LYS A 21 -18.66 -5.08 -17.26
C LYS A 21 -19.44 -4.81 -15.98
N GLY A 22 -20.15 -3.68 -15.88
CA GLY A 22 -20.96 -3.34 -14.71
C GLY A 22 -22.13 -4.30 -14.46
N TYR A 23 -22.81 -4.74 -15.52
CA TYR A 23 -23.90 -5.71 -15.42
C TYR A 23 -23.37 -7.10 -15.00
N GLN A 24 -22.25 -7.51 -15.58
CA GLN A 24 -21.58 -8.77 -15.22
C GLN A 24 -21.06 -8.74 -13.78
N ASP A 25 -20.44 -7.65 -13.35
CA ASP A 25 -19.95 -7.47 -11.98
C ASP A 25 -21.12 -7.50 -10.97
N LYS A 26 -22.24 -6.82 -11.26
CA LYS A 26 -23.41 -6.84 -10.39
C LYS A 26 -23.99 -8.24 -10.21
N GLY A 27 -24.24 -8.97 -11.29
CA GLY A 27 -24.73 -10.34 -11.22
C GLY A 27 -23.73 -11.29 -10.55
N MET A 28 -22.42 -11.02 -10.72
CA MET A 28 -21.40 -11.78 -10.01
C MET A 28 -21.41 -11.52 -8.50
N SER A 29 -21.56 -10.26 -8.08
CA SER A 29 -21.65 -9.83 -6.68
C SER A 29 -22.89 -10.36 -5.98
N GLU A 30 -24.06 -10.35 -6.62
CA GLU A 30 -25.29 -10.91 -6.04
C GLU A 30 -25.11 -12.40 -5.71
N ARG A 31 -24.53 -13.17 -6.63
CA ARG A 31 -24.22 -14.59 -6.39
C ARG A 31 -23.12 -14.77 -5.35
N GLU A 32 -22.15 -13.87 -5.32
CA GLU A 32 -21.07 -13.86 -4.32
C GLU A 32 -21.62 -13.75 -2.90
N GLU A 33 -22.62 -12.90 -2.67
CA GLU A 33 -23.29 -12.77 -1.38
C GLU A 33 -24.00 -14.06 -0.95
N VAL A 34 -24.63 -14.77 -1.89
CA VAL A 34 -25.26 -16.07 -1.63
C VAL A 34 -24.21 -17.10 -1.18
N ILE A 35 -23.07 -17.15 -1.87
CA ILE A 35 -21.95 -18.03 -1.52
C ILE A 35 -21.44 -17.71 -0.12
N ILE A 36 -21.12 -16.44 0.16
CA ILE A 36 -20.59 -16.00 1.47
C ILE A 36 -21.58 -16.36 2.59
N ARG A 37 -22.87 -16.09 2.40
CA ARG A 37 -23.91 -16.38 3.39
C ARG A 37 -24.00 -17.87 3.69
N TYR A 38 -23.94 -18.72 2.67
CA TYR A 38 -23.98 -20.16 2.85
C TYR A 38 -22.69 -20.71 3.47
N LEU A 39 -21.53 -20.23 3.06
CA LEU A 39 -20.27 -20.59 3.71
C LEU A 39 -20.29 -20.20 5.20
N ALA A 40 -20.85 -19.03 5.55
CA ALA A 40 -21.01 -18.63 6.95
C ALA A 40 -21.96 -19.55 7.73
N SER A 41 -23.05 -20.04 7.14
CA SER A 41 -23.91 -21.03 7.80
C SER A 41 -23.20 -22.37 8.00
N LEU A 42 -22.43 -22.82 7.01
CA LEU A 42 -21.60 -24.02 7.11
C LEU A 42 -20.53 -23.91 8.20
N LYS A 43 -20.00 -22.71 8.46
CA LYS A 43 -19.09 -22.47 9.61
C LYS A 43 -19.78 -22.82 10.93
N LYS A 44 -21.03 -22.39 11.11
CA LYS A 44 -21.82 -22.65 12.33
C LYS A 44 -22.16 -24.12 12.52
N THR A 45 -22.51 -24.82 11.44
CA THR A 45 -22.94 -26.23 11.50
C THR A 45 -21.79 -27.24 11.55
N ARG A 46 -20.53 -26.80 11.50
CA ARG A 46 -19.34 -27.67 11.51
C ARG A 46 -19.31 -28.75 10.42
N ALA A 47 -20.08 -28.60 9.34
CA ALA A 47 -20.17 -29.57 8.24
C ALA A 47 -18.80 -29.79 7.56
N LYS A 48 -18.29 -31.02 7.48
CA LYS A 48 -16.97 -31.29 6.88
C LYS A 48 -17.10 -31.64 5.40
N PHE A 49 -16.17 -31.14 4.60
CA PHE A 49 -16.02 -31.48 3.19
C PHE A 49 -14.59 -31.97 2.99
N GLU A 50 -14.43 -33.10 2.32
CA GLU A 50 -13.12 -33.71 2.04
C GLU A 50 -12.44 -32.99 0.87
N TYR A 51 -13.19 -32.71 -0.19
CA TYR A 51 -12.70 -32.04 -1.38
C TYR A 51 -13.44 -30.73 -1.66
N VAL A 52 -12.74 -29.79 -2.29
CA VAL A 52 -13.30 -28.50 -2.75
C VAL A 52 -14.46 -28.73 -3.73
N THR A 53 -14.43 -29.83 -4.48
CA THR A 53 -15.50 -30.23 -5.39
C THR A 53 -16.81 -30.54 -4.67
N ASP A 54 -16.75 -31.13 -3.47
CA ASP A 54 -17.96 -31.47 -2.71
C ASP A 54 -18.57 -30.23 -2.06
N LEU A 55 -17.72 -29.33 -1.58
CA LEU A 55 -18.14 -28.00 -1.16
C LEU A 55 -18.78 -27.23 -2.32
N ALA A 56 -18.18 -27.28 -3.52
CA ALA A 56 -18.71 -26.63 -4.70
C ALA A 56 -20.07 -27.20 -5.14
N LYS A 57 -20.30 -28.51 -4.98
CA LYS A 57 -21.61 -29.14 -5.24
C LYS A 57 -22.67 -28.62 -4.26
N ALA A 58 -22.39 -28.63 -2.96
CA ALA A 58 -23.32 -28.13 -1.94
C ALA A 58 -23.65 -26.64 -2.13
N VAL A 59 -22.64 -25.83 -2.47
CA VAL A 59 -22.84 -24.41 -2.77
C VAL A 59 -23.66 -24.21 -4.05
N ALA A 60 -23.42 -25.03 -5.09
CA ALA A 60 -24.19 -24.98 -6.33
C ALA A 60 -25.66 -25.33 -6.11
N GLU A 61 -25.96 -26.34 -5.28
CA GLU A 61 -27.33 -26.69 -4.86
C GLU A 61 -27.98 -25.51 -4.13
N GLN A 62 -27.27 -24.85 -3.21
CA GLN A 62 -27.79 -23.70 -2.50
C GLN A 62 -28.08 -22.51 -3.44
N ILE A 63 -27.18 -22.22 -4.38
CA ILE A 63 -27.39 -21.16 -5.38
C ILE A 63 -28.61 -21.49 -6.24
N GLN A 64 -28.76 -22.75 -6.63
CA GLN A 64 -29.93 -23.19 -7.40
C GLN A 64 -31.23 -23.00 -6.62
N MET A 65 -31.25 -23.24 -5.31
CA MET A 65 -32.43 -22.98 -4.46
C MET A 65 -32.77 -21.49 -4.39
N VAL A 66 -31.77 -20.61 -4.25
CA VAL A 66 -31.98 -19.17 -4.08
C VAL A 66 -32.32 -18.47 -5.39
N GLU A 67 -31.57 -18.76 -6.45
CA GLU A 67 -31.74 -18.12 -7.76
C GLU A 67 -32.81 -18.79 -8.63
N ARG A 68 -33.30 -19.97 -8.23
CA ARG A 68 -34.22 -20.84 -8.99
C ARG A 68 -33.70 -21.17 -10.40
N LYS A 69 -32.38 -21.14 -10.58
CA LYS A 69 -31.70 -21.43 -11.85
C LYS A 69 -30.65 -22.53 -11.63
N PRO A 70 -30.49 -23.46 -12.57
CA PRO A 70 -29.48 -24.50 -12.43
C PRO A 70 -28.07 -23.88 -12.39
N CYS A 71 -27.32 -24.21 -11.35
CA CYS A 71 -25.92 -23.83 -11.21
C CYS A 71 -25.06 -25.10 -11.21
N SER A 72 -24.07 -25.19 -12.09
CA SER A 72 -23.10 -26.29 -12.06
C SER A 72 -21.96 -25.93 -11.11
N PHE A 73 -21.54 -26.89 -10.28
CA PHE A 73 -20.33 -26.76 -9.46
C PHE A 73 -19.09 -26.42 -10.31
N THR A 74 -19.03 -26.88 -11.56
CA THR A 74 -17.93 -26.56 -12.49
C THR A 74 -17.88 -25.08 -12.85
N THR A 75 -19.05 -24.41 -12.94
CA THR A 75 -19.13 -22.96 -13.18
C THR A 75 -18.53 -22.18 -12.01
N LEU A 76 -18.77 -22.64 -10.77
CA LEU A 76 -18.17 -22.03 -9.58
C LEU A 76 -16.64 -22.21 -9.56
N LEU A 77 -16.14 -23.37 -9.97
CA LEU A 77 -14.70 -23.65 -10.00
C LEU A 77 -13.97 -22.97 -11.17
N ARG A 78 -14.68 -22.63 -12.26
CA ARG A 78 -14.11 -21.88 -13.39
C ARG A 78 -14.00 -20.38 -13.11
N ASN A 79 -14.90 -19.82 -12.30
CA ASN A 79 -14.83 -18.43 -11.90
C ASN A 79 -13.80 -18.26 -10.77
N SER A 80 -12.77 -17.42 -11.01
CA SER A 80 -11.68 -17.22 -10.05
C SER A 80 -12.14 -16.64 -8.72
N ARG A 81 -13.12 -15.73 -8.71
CA ARG A 81 -13.65 -15.13 -7.48
C ARG A 81 -14.34 -16.17 -6.61
N TYR A 82 -15.25 -16.95 -7.19
CA TYR A 82 -15.97 -18.00 -6.45
C TYR A 82 -15.03 -19.10 -5.98
N LYS A 83 -14.12 -19.58 -6.84
CA LYS A 83 -13.11 -20.57 -6.47
C LYS A 83 -12.25 -20.10 -5.29
N ALA A 84 -11.82 -18.84 -5.27
CA ALA A 84 -11.04 -18.28 -4.17
C ALA A 84 -11.78 -18.33 -2.83
N GLN A 85 -13.09 -18.04 -2.82
CA GLN A 85 -13.90 -18.13 -1.60
C GLN A 85 -14.03 -19.55 -1.07
N LEU A 86 -14.25 -20.52 -1.96
CA LEU A 86 -14.34 -21.94 -1.60
C LEU A 86 -13.01 -22.46 -1.04
N LEU A 87 -11.89 -22.10 -1.69
CA LEU A 87 -10.56 -22.46 -1.22
C LEU A 87 -10.22 -21.80 0.13
N ASN A 88 -10.54 -20.52 0.30
CA ASN A 88 -10.34 -19.82 1.57
C ASN A 88 -11.13 -20.47 2.71
N PHE A 89 -12.38 -20.89 2.45
CA PHE A 89 -13.17 -21.63 3.43
C PHE A 89 -12.53 -22.97 3.82
N MET A 90 -11.99 -23.71 2.86
CA MET A 90 -11.28 -24.96 3.11
C MET A 90 -9.99 -24.73 3.90
N ALA A 91 -9.19 -23.73 3.51
CA ALA A 91 -7.94 -23.36 4.18
C ALA A 91 -8.16 -22.91 5.63
N MET A 92 -9.18 -22.09 5.89
CA MET A 92 -9.54 -21.67 7.25
C MET A 92 -9.94 -22.82 8.17
N ARG A 93 -10.36 -23.96 7.62
CA ARG A 93 -10.79 -25.14 8.40
C ARG A 93 -9.72 -26.20 8.59
N ALA A 94 -8.77 -26.31 7.66
CA ALA A 94 -7.64 -27.22 7.78
C ALA A 94 -6.66 -26.81 8.90
N GLY A 95 -6.89 -25.66 9.56
CA GLY A 95 -5.91 -24.99 10.40
C GLY A 95 -4.86 -24.33 9.51
N THR A 96 -4.34 -23.18 9.95
CA THR A 96 -3.27 -22.44 9.26
C THR A 96 -2.00 -23.25 9.00
N ASN A 97 -1.92 -24.50 9.47
CA ASN A 97 -0.80 -25.40 9.30
C ASN A 97 -0.80 -26.18 7.98
N ALA A 98 -1.89 -26.15 7.19
CA ALA A 98 -2.03 -26.99 6.00
C ALA A 98 -1.77 -26.27 4.66
N VAL A 99 -1.62 -24.94 4.65
CA VAL A 99 -1.15 -24.24 3.45
C VAL A 99 0.37 -24.14 3.54
N GLN A 100 1.04 -25.28 3.33
CA GLN A 100 2.46 -25.23 3.02
C GLN A 100 2.59 -24.56 1.65
N VAL A 101 2.90 -23.27 1.67
CA VAL A 101 3.33 -22.53 0.50
C VAL A 101 4.72 -23.05 0.16
N SER A 102 4.79 -24.13 -0.63
CA SER A 102 6.06 -24.75 -1.00
C SER A 102 6.83 -23.95 -2.06
N GLU A 103 6.25 -22.85 -2.57
CA GLU A 103 6.88 -22.02 -3.58
C GLU A 103 7.45 -20.73 -2.99
N PRO A 104 8.77 -20.47 -3.14
CA PRO A 104 9.41 -19.25 -2.64
C PRO A 104 8.83 -17.96 -3.26
N ALA A 105 8.28 -18.03 -4.47
CA ALA A 105 7.60 -16.91 -5.11
C ALA A 105 6.29 -16.52 -4.41
N ALA A 106 5.55 -17.51 -3.89
CA ALA A 106 4.31 -17.27 -3.17
C ALA A 106 4.58 -16.77 -1.74
N LEU A 107 5.69 -17.18 -1.11
CA LEU A 107 6.15 -16.58 0.15
C LEU A 107 6.56 -15.12 -0.01
N ALA A 108 7.30 -14.78 -1.08
CA ALA A 108 7.65 -13.40 -1.38
C ALA A 108 6.39 -12.53 -1.60
N LEU A 109 5.40 -13.04 -2.33
CA LEU A 109 4.14 -12.33 -2.55
C LEU A 109 3.36 -12.10 -1.25
N ILE A 110 3.31 -13.10 -0.37
CA ILE A 110 2.69 -12.95 0.97
C ILE A 110 3.41 -11.86 1.76
N HIS A 111 4.74 -11.88 1.79
CA HIS A 111 5.52 -10.85 2.48
C HIS A 111 5.28 -9.44 1.92
N THR A 112 5.17 -9.31 0.60
CA THR A 112 4.81 -8.03 -0.05
C THR A 112 3.42 -7.57 0.37
N VAL A 113 2.43 -8.47 0.36
CA VAL A 113 1.05 -8.15 0.78
C VAL A 113 0.99 -7.79 2.26
N GLU A 114 1.77 -8.44 3.12
CA GLU A 114 1.85 -8.11 4.55
C GLU A 114 2.46 -6.72 4.79
N LEU A 115 3.50 -6.35 4.02
CA LEU A 115 4.10 -5.02 4.07
C LEU A 115 3.12 -3.95 3.58
N GLU A 116 2.42 -4.20 2.48
CA GLU A 116 1.38 -3.30 1.97
C GLU A 116 0.24 -3.14 2.98
N LEU A 117 -0.22 -4.23 3.60
CA LEU A 117 -1.23 -4.18 4.66
C LEU A 117 -0.75 -3.36 5.86
N SER A 118 0.51 -3.52 6.28
CA SER A 118 1.12 -2.75 7.36
C SER A 118 1.21 -1.26 7.02
N ASN A 119 1.60 -0.92 5.79
CA ASN A 119 1.63 0.46 5.30
C ASN A 119 0.21 1.07 5.32
N VAL A 120 -0.77 0.38 4.74
CA VAL A 120 -2.16 0.84 4.69
C VAL A 120 -2.74 1.04 6.10
N LYS A 121 -2.42 0.16 7.06
CA LYS A 121 -2.86 0.33 8.45
C LYS A 121 -2.28 1.58 9.09
N ARG A 122 -0.97 1.83 8.93
CA ARG A 122 -0.31 3.04 9.43
C ARG A 122 -0.87 4.31 8.81
N ASP A 123 -1.10 4.30 7.49
CA ASP A 123 -1.70 5.43 6.80
C ASP A 123 -3.14 5.69 7.27
N ASN A 124 -3.93 4.62 7.49
CA ASN A 124 -5.28 4.75 8.00
C ASN A 124 -5.29 5.33 9.43
N GLU A 125 -4.37 4.88 10.29
CA GLU A 125 -4.23 5.41 11.65
C GLU A 125 -3.85 6.89 11.63
N ARG A 126 -2.86 7.28 10.81
CA ARG A 126 -2.47 8.69 10.64
C ARG A 126 -3.62 9.55 10.13
N LEU A 127 -4.41 9.06 9.17
CA LEU A 127 -5.58 9.76 8.66
C LEU A 127 -6.66 9.91 9.74
N ARG A 128 -6.89 8.89 10.58
CA ARG A 128 -7.82 8.97 11.71
C ARG A 128 -7.37 10.01 12.73
N THR A 129 -6.08 10.03 13.07
CA THR A 129 -5.52 11.06 13.96
C THR A 129 -5.72 12.46 13.38
N TYR A 130 -5.42 12.64 12.09
CA TYR A 130 -5.61 13.93 11.42
C TYR A 130 -7.07 14.37 11.38
N ILE A 131 -8.00 13.45 11.14
CA ILE A 131 -9.44 13.74 11.20
C ILE A 131 -9.84 14.12 12.62
N ALA A 132 -9.39 13.40 13.64
CA ALA A 132 -9.68 13.72 15.04
C ALA A 132 -9.15 15.11 15.42
N ASP A 133 -7.96 15.49 14.95
CA ASP A 133 -7.39 16.83 15.18
C ASP A 133 -8.20 17.93 14.48
N LEU A 134 -8.68 17.67 13.26
CA LEU A 134 -9.57 18.60 12.54
C LEU A 134 -10.94 18.71 13.22
N GLU A 135 -11.52 17.61 13.67
CA GLU A 135 -12.79 17.60 14.38
C GLU A 135 -12.68 18.33 15.73
N ALA A 136 -11.55 18.20 16.44
CA ALA A 136 -11.27 18.95 17.65
C ALA A 136 -11.15 20.47 17.41
N GLN A 137 -10.68 20.88 16.23
CA GLN A 137 -10.61 22.30 15.83
C GLN A 137 -11.95 22.88 15.38
N VAL A 138 -12.86 22.03 14.87
CA VAL A 138 -14.18 22.44 14.36
C VAL A 138 -15.27 22.34 15.44
N ALA A 139 -15.03 21.62 16.54
CA ALA A 139 -15.93 21.60 17.69
C ALA A 139 -16.13 23.03 18.25
N PRO A 140 -17.37 23.52 18.40
CA PRO A 140 -17.61 24.86 18.91
C PRO A 140 -17.17 24.94 20.37
N SER A 141 -16.11 25.70 20.63
CA SER A 141 -15.68 26.07 21.98
C SER A 141 -16.83 26.79 22.71
N PRO A 142 -17.20 26.39 23.95
CA PRO A 142 -18.11 27.18 24.75
C PRO A 142 -17.41 28.48 25.12
N VAL A 143 -18.05 29.59 24.72
CA VAL A 143 -17.69 30.97 25.06
C VAL A 143 -17.33 31.08 26.54
N LEU A 144 -16.07 31.30 26.89
CA LEU A 144 -15.67 32.03 28.09
C LEU A 144 -14.31 32.72 27.92
N THR A 145 -14.42 34.06 27.90
CA THR A 145 -13.48 35.08 28.41
C THR A 145 -12.10 35.26 27.78
N ALA A 146 -11.85 36.51 27.42
CA ALA A 146 -10.62 37.05 26.90
C ALA A 146 -9.38 36.74 27.74
N SER A 147 -8.26 36.48 27.07
CA SER A 147 -6.90 36.78 27.54
C SER A 147 -5.98 37.01 26.33
N PRO A 148 -5.16 38.07 26.32
CA PRO A 148 -4.29 38.40 25.19
C PRO A 148 -2.92 37.74 25.36
N THR A 149 -2.69 36.53 24.81
CA THR A 149 -1.33 35.95 24.80
C THR A 149 -1.06 34.93 23.69
N LEU A 150 -1.74 34.97 22.54
CA LEU A 150 -1.49 34.00 21.45
C LEU A 150 -0.25 34.30 20.56
N ALA A 151 0.48 35.38 20.82
CA ALA A 151 1.68 35.72 20.03
C ALA A 151 2.98 35.07 20.54
N SER A 152 3.05 34.68 21.81
CA SER A 152 4.29 34.19 22.45
C SER A 152 4.55 32.70 22.18
N ASP A 153 3.50 31.87 22.18
CA ASP A 153 3.65 30.42 22.01
C ASP A 153 4.07 30.02 20.59
N ASN A 154 3.56 30.74 19.58
CA ASN A 154 3.94 30.52 18.18
C ASN A 154 5.43 30.82 17.92
N ALA A 155 6.01 31.80 18.61
CA ALA A 155 7.42 32.15 18.46
C ALA A 155 8.34 31.11 19.11
N ALA A 156 7.95 30.59 20.28
CA ALA A 156 8.67 29.52 20.96
C ALA A 156 8.62 28.21 20.17
N GLU A 157 7.45 27.85 19.62
CA GLU A 157 7.29 26.65 18.79
C GLU A 157 8.03 26.76 17.46
N LEU A 158 8.00 27.91 16.79
CA LEU A 158 8.79 28.15 15.58
C LEU A 158 10.29 28.03 15.84
N SER A 159 10.76 28.53 17.00
CA SER A 159 12.15 28.41 17.42
C SER A 159 12.54 26.96 17.68
N ARG A 160 11.66 26.18 18.32
CA ARG A 160 11.86 24.74 18.55
C ARG A 160 11.95 23.98 17.22
N LEU A 161 10.99 24.17 16.32
CA LEU A 161 10.97 23.52 15.00
C LEU A 161 12.20 23.90 14.16
N SER A 162 12.64 25.15 14.23
CA SER A 162 13.87 25.60 13.57
C SER A 162 15.11 24.90 14.13
N ASN A 163 15.18 24.74 15.45
CA ASN A 163 16.29 24.03 16.10
C ASN A 163 16.28 22.54 15.77
N ASP A 164 15.11 21.89 15.81
CA ASP A 164 14.95 20.48 15.45
C ASP A 164 15.35 20.23 14.00
N LYS A 165 14.96 21.12 13.08
CA LYS A 165 15.40 21.10 11.68
C LYS A 165 16.92 21.22 11.56
N ALA A 166 17.54 22.13 12.30
CA ALA A 166 19.01 22.30 12.28
C ALA A 166 19.73 21.06 12.81
N MET A 167 19.22 20.45 13.89
CA MET A 167 19.77 19.21 14.46
C MET A 167 19.62 18.02 13.50
N ALA A 168 18.47 17.89 12.83
CA ALA A 168 18.25 16.86 11.82
C ALA A 168 19.23 17.02 10.64
N CYS A 169 19.44 18.25 10.15
CA CYS A 169 20.41 18.53 9.10
C CYS A 169 21.85 18.22 9.54
N LYS A 170 22.22 18.57 10.78
CA LYS A 170 23.53 18.23 11.34
C LYS A 170 23.74 16.73 11.47
N ALA A 171 22.74 15.98 11.94
CA ALA A 171 22.81 14.53 12.05
C ALA A 171 22.98 13.85 10.68
N LEU A 172 22.23 14.33 9.68
CA LEU A 172 22.36 13.87 8.30
C LEU A 172 23.75 14.17 7.74
N TRP A 173 24.26 15.40 7.93
CA TRP A 173 25.62 15.77 7.50
C TRP A 173 26.69 14.88 8.12
N LEU A 174 26.65 14.64 9.44
CA LEU A 174 27.60 13.76 10.13
C LEU A 174 27.55 12.32 9.60
N THR A 175 26.36 11.84 9.26
CA THR A 175 26.17 10.50 8.70
C THR A 175 26.76 10.44 7.28
N LEU A 176 26.49 11.44 6.44
CA LEU A 176 27.03 11.51 5.08
C LEU A 176 28.56 11.66 5.09
N GLU A 177 29.12 12.42 6.04
CA GLU A 177 30.56 12.58 6.22
C GLU A 177 31.23 11.25 6.63
N HIS A 178 30.55 10.44 7.47
CA HIS A 178 31.03 9.11 7.82
C HIS A 178 31.11 8.18 6.60
N PHE A 179 30.22 8.35 5.63
CA PHE A 179 30.17 7.55 4.40
C PHE A 179 30.74 8.28 3.17
N LYS A 180 31.65 9.24 3.34
CA LYS A 180 32.20 10.08 2.24
C LYS A 180 32.85 9.33 1.08
N GLU A 181 33.28 8.09 1.30
CA GLU A 181 33.84 7.22 0.27
C GLU A 181 32.76 6.61 -0.63
N LEU A 182 31.54 6.48 -0.12
CA LEU A 182 30.40 5.87 -0.79
C LEU A 182 29.38 6.90 -1.24
N ILE A 183 29.26 8.04 -0.55
CA ILE A 183 28.23 9.04 -0.80
C ILE A 183 28.89 10.41 -0.92
N ARG A 184 28.51 11.15 -1.96
CA ARG A 184 28.97 12.53 -2.18
C ARG A 184 27.79 13.47 -2.26
N ILE A 185 27.94 14.66 -1.69
CA ILE A 185 27.01 15.77 -1.85
C ILE A 185 27.46 16.58 -3.07
N ASP A 186 26.61 16.65 -4.09
CA ASP A 186 26.82 17.47 -5.28
C ASP A 186 26.08 18.81 -5.10
N LEU A 187 26.83 19.83 -4.68
CA LEU A 187 26.29 21.17 -4.42
C LEU A 187 25.84 21.89 -5.70
N ASP A 188 26.41 21.52 -6.86
CA ASP A 188 26.15 22.15 -8.15
C ASP A 188 24.84 21.65 -8.74
N ARG A 189 24.63 20.32 -8.70
CA ARG A 189 23.36 19.69 -9.13
C ARG A 189 22.30 19.73 -8.04
N GLY A 190 22.70 20.06 -6.82
CA GLY A 190 21.84 20.11 -5.65
C GLY A 190 21.35 18.73 -5.21
N CYS A 191 22.11 17.66 -5.45
CA CYS A 191 21.69 16.29 -5.16
C CYS A 191 22.70 15.53 -4.29
N ILE A 192 22.25 14.41 -3.70
CA ILE A 192 23.14 13.47 -3.00
C ILE A 192 23.33 12.27 -3.90
N VAL A 193 24.58 11.90 -4.17
CA VAL A 193 24.93 10.85 -5.12
C VAL A 193 25.69 9.70 -4.47
N ASP A 194 25.41 8.49 -4.94
CA ASP A 194 26.15 7.28 -4.64
C ASP A 194 27.39 7.19 -5.55
N LEU A 195 28.54 6.96 -4.95
CA LEU A 195 29.81 6.74 -5.65
C LEU A 195 30.05 5.26 -5.97
N ALA A 196 29.36 4.34 -5.30
CA ALA A 196 29.50 2.90 -5.53
C ALA A 196 28.80 2.44 -6.84
N THR A 197 27.85 3.22 -7.35
CA THR A 197 27.07 2.85 -8.54
C THR A 197 27.73 3.32 -9.84
N LEU A 198 28.30 2.38 -10.61
CA LEU A 198 29.05 2.63 -11.87
C LEU A 198 28.19 2.87 -13.12
N ARG A 199 26.85 2.72 -13.07
CA ARG A 199 25.99 2.83 -14.27
C ARG A 199 24.72 3.63 -13.99
N GLY A 200 24.59 4.76 -14.72
CA GLY A 200 23.33 5.40 -15.10
C GLY A 200 22.35 5.69 -13.96
N ASN A 201 22.45 6.90 -13.41
CA ASN A 201 21.60 7.51 -12.38
C ASN A 201 21.94 7.10 -10.94
N ASN A 202 23.06 7.63 -10.46
CA ASN A 202 23.59 7.44 -9.12
C ASN A 202 23.03 8.45 -8.10
N VAL A 203 21.84 9.01 -8.33
CA VAL A 203 21.24 10.00 -7.43
C VAL A 203 20.46 9.27 -6.33
N ILE A 204 20.86 9.46 -5.08
CA ILE A 204 20.18 8.94 -3.88
C ILE A 204 19.04 9.88 -3.48
N VAL A 205 19.30 11.19 -3.53
CA VAL A 205 18.31 12.22 -3.16
C VAL A 205 18.23 13.27 -4.26
N GLU A 206 17.03 13.45 -4.80
CA GLU A 206 16.72 14.41 -5.84
C GLU A 206 16.81 15.87 -5.35
N PRO A 207 17.06 16.84 -6.25
CA PRO A 207 17.29 18.24 -5.88
C PRO A 207 16.16 18.89 -5.07
N GLU A 208 14.93 18.54 -5.36
CA GLU A 208 13.73 19.08 -4.73
C GLU A 208 13.69 18.73 -3.24
N ILE A 209 14.13 17.51 -2.90
CA ILE A 209 14.12 16.98 -1.54
C ILE A 209 15.37 17.43 -0.78
N ALA A 210 16.53 17.43 -1.45
CA ALA A 210 17.79 17.84 -0.84
C ALA A 210 17.85 19.34 -0.51
N LYS A 211 17.06 20.17 -1.19
CA LYS A 211 17.11 21.64 -1.09
C LYS A 211 17.19 22.17 0.35
N ALA A 212 16.29 21.72 1.24
CA ALA A 212 16.25 22.24 2.62
C ALA A 212 17.53 21.94 3.42
N PHE A 213 18.14 20.78 3.17
CA PHE A 213 19.42 20.38 3.77
C PHE A 213 20.59 21.14 3.15
N LEU A 214 20.60 21.31 1.83
CA LEU A 214 21.66 22.03 1.12
C LEU A 214 21.67 23.53 1.43
N ASP A 215 20.49 24.14 1.57
CA ASP A 215 20.37 25.53 2.01
C ASP A 215 20.89 25.69 3.44
N TRP A 216 20.59 24.73 4.33
CA TRP A 216 21.19 24.70 5.67
C TRP A 216 22.70 24.54 5.61
N LEU A 217 23.21 23.63 4.77
CA LEU A 217 24.64 23.36 4.63
C LEU A 217 25.39 24.61 4.14
N ARG A 218 24.89 25.31 3.12
CA ARG A 218 25.50 26.57 2.62
C ARG A 218 25.63 27.65 3.69
N VAL A 219 24.67 27.72 4.62
CA VAL A 219 24.68 28.67 5.74
C VAL A 219 25.65 28.24 6.84
N ASN A 220 25.85 26.92 7.01
CA ASN A 220 26.61 26.34 8.13
C ASN A 220 27.97 25.74 7.71
N ASP A 221 28.35 25.80 6.44
CA ASP A 221 29.61 25.29 5.87
C ASP A 221 30.86 25.93 6.51
N ARG A 222 30.66 27.05 7.20
CA ARG A 222 31.70 27.80 7.93
C ARG A 222 31.70 27.57 9.43
N VAL A 223 30.79 26.75 9.97
CA VAL A 223 30.59 26.55 11.42
C VAL A 223 31.25 25.24 11.91
N GLY A 224 31.99 24.55 11.04
CA GLY A 224 32.64 23.27 11.36
C GLY A 224 34.02 23.08 10.73
N ILE A 225 34.98 23.90 11.16
CA ILE A 225 36.37 23.48 11.48
C ILE A 225 36.65 23.98 12.89
#